data_AF-A0A2X2CPE4-F1
#
_entry.id   AF-A0A2X2CPE4-F1
#
_cell.length_a   1.000
_cell.length_b   1.000
_cell.length_c   1.000
_cell.angle_alpha   90.00
_cell.angle_beta   90.00
_cell.angle_gamma   90.00
#
_symmetry.space_group_name_H-M   'P 1'
#
loop_
_entity.id
_entity.type
_entity.pdbx_description
1 polymer ?
#
loop_
_entity_poly.entity_id
_entity_poly.type
_entity_poly.pdbx_seq_one_letter_code
_entity_poly.pdbx_strand_id
1 'polypeptide(L)'
;MAIQTSYSENIRAGVPGALVDMIPKTLLSRNVEDAAGIAFGVPVYQGARDKGVTATTGTAATFVGFTVMDRSVAVGSKFSQYESARVMTKGALWITAPAAVTAGAAVVIGGVTIPGARYDTSAAANQIVQVRLG
;
A
#
# COMPACT_ATOMS: atom_id res chain seq x y z
N MET A 1 27.16 -2.40 28.40
CA MET A 1 26.85 -1.71 27.13
C MET A 1 25.35 -1.48 27.08
N ALA A 2 24.90 -0.24 26.91
CA ALA A 2 23.47 0.04 26.81
C ALA A 2 22.96 -0.42 25.43
N ILE A 3 21.97 -1.30 25.42
CA ILE A 3 21.38 -1.89 24.20
C ILE A 3 20.60 -0.83 23.41
N GLN A 4 20.18 0.24 24.07
CA GLN A 4 19.42 1.33 23.47
C GLN A 4 19.72 2.64 24.20
N THR A 5 20.17 3.65 23.46
CA THR A 5 20.61 4.95 23.98
C THR A 5 19.77 6.12 23.45
N SER A 6 18.80 5.85 22.59
CA SER A 6 17.84 6.84 22.10
C SER A 6 16.43 6.28 22.10
N TYR A 7 15.48 7.14 22.44
CA TYR A 7 14.06 6.91 22.34
C TYR A 7 13.46 8.08 21.58
N SER A 8 12.60 7.79 20.59
CA SER A 8 11.76 8.81 19.98
C SER A 8 10.64 9.17 20.95
N GLU A 9 10.47 10.46 21.25
CA GLU A 9 9.33 10.95 22.02
C GLU A 9 8.00 10.81 21.24
N ASN A 10 8.09 10.67 19.92
CA ASN A 10 6.93 10.51 19.05
C ASN A 10 6.65 9.04 18.73
N ILE A 11 5.37 8.67 18.80
CA ILE A 11 4.86 7.38 18.30
C ILE A 11 4.93 7.40 16.77
N ARG A 12 5.32 6.27 16.17
CA ARG A 12 5.29 6.09 14.71
C ARG A 12 3.85 6.27 14.20
N ALA A 13 3.65 7.16 13.23
CA ALA A 13 2.34 7.47 12.67
C ALA A 13 1.60 6.25 12.08
N GLY A 14 2.33 5.31 11.47
CA GLY A 14 1.79 4.08 10.92
C GLY A 14 2.85 3.21 10.24
N VAL A 15 2.43 2.08 9.68
CA VAL A 15 3.28 1.17 8.89
C VAL A 15 2.64 0.99 7.52
N PRO A 16 3.40 0.88 6.40
CA PRO A 16 2.82 0.68 5.08
C PRO A 16 1.90 -0.54 5.03
N GLY A 17 0.73 -0.37 4.42
CA GLY A 17 -0.33 -1.38 4.32
C GLY A 17 -1.20 -1.50 5.57
N ALA A 18 -0.91 -0.78 6.66
CA ALA A 18 -1.77 -0.77 7.84
C ALA A 18 -3.09 -0.05 7.57
N LEU A 19 -4.17 -0.56 8.17
CA LEU A 19 -5.48 0.06 8.12
C LEU A 19 -5.49 1.32 9.00
N VAL A 20 -6.07 2.42 8.48
CA VAL A 20 -6.14 3.70 9.21
C VAL A 20 -7.29 3.72 10.22
N ASP A 21 -8.47 3.25 9.79
CA ASP A 21 -9.72 3.34 10.53
C ASP A 21 -10.52 2.02 10.47
N MET A 22 -11.59 1.93 11.27
CA MET A 22 -12.53 0.79 11.30
C MET A 22 -13.78 1.01 10.43
N ILE A 23 -13.79 2.04 9.58
CA ILE A 23 -14.88 2.25 8.61
C ILE A 23 -14.91 1.05 7.65
N PRO A 24 -16.09 0.59 7.18
CA PRO A 24 -16.19 -0.52 6.24
C PRO A 24 -15.25 -0.37 5.04
N LYS A 25 -14.50 -1.45 4.76
CA LYS A 25 -13.52 -1.51 3.67
C LYS A 25 -13.86 -2.66 2.74
N THR A 26 -13.52 -2.50 1.47
CA THR A 26 -13.62 -3.59 0.51
C THR A 26 -12.25 -4.18 0.30
N LEU A 27 -12.09 -5.44 0.69
CA LEU A 27 -10.86 -6.21 0.60
C LEU A 27 -11.08 -7.41 -0.33
N LEU A 28 -10.14 -7.60 -1.26
CA LEU A 28 -10.13 -8.68 -2.24
C LEU A 28 -8.90 -9.56 -2.02
N SER A 29 -9.04 -10.83 -2.36
CA SER A 29 -7.91 -11.76 -2.49
C SER A 29 -7.48 -11.85 -3.96
N ARG A 30 -6.18 -11.70 -4.23
CA ARG A 30 -5.60 -11.74 -5.58
C ARG A 30 -4.29 -12.51 -5.61
N ASN A 31 -4.00 -13.19 -6.72
CA ASN A 31 -2.83 -14.06 -6.85
C ASN A 31 -1.58 -13.24 -7.23
N VAL A 32 -0.51 -13.35 -6.45
CA VAL A 32 0.75 -12.66 -6.76
C VAL A 32 1.49 -13.35 -7.90
N GLU A 33 1.74 -12.63 -8.99
CA GLU A 33 2.49 -13.15 -10.14
C GLU A 33 3.99 -12.84 -10.07
N ASP A 34 4.37 -11.76 -9.36
CA ASP A 34 5.75 -11.27 -9.31
C ASP A 34 6.67 -12.25 -8.57
N ALA A 35 7.73 -12.71 -9.23
CA ALA A 35 8.72 -13.60 -8.64
C ALA A 35 9.42 -12.97 -7.42
N ALA A 36 9.61 -11.65 -7.43
CA ALA A 36 10.18 -10.91 -6.30
C ALA A 36 9.20 -10.75 -5.11
N GLY A 37 7.92 -11.09 -5.30
CA GLY A 37 6.85 -10.80 -4.36
C GLY A 37 6.43 -9.32 -4.37
N ILE A 38 5.39 -9.01 -3.60
CA ILE A 38 4.78 -7.68 -3.55
C ILE A 38 4.76 -7.17 -2.10
N ALA A 39 5.35 -6.00 -1.86
CA ALA A 39 5.39 -5.36 -0.55
C ALA A 39 4.00 -4.89 -0.08
N PHE A 40 3.87 -4.53 1.19
CA PHE A 40 2.63 -3.95 1.74
C PHE A 40 2.50 -2.45 1.46
N GLY A 41 1.26 -1.97 1.30
CA GLY A 41 0.97 -0.56 1.06
C GLY A 41 1.39 -0.05 -0.31
N VAL A 42 1.55 -0.93 -1.30
CA VAL A 42 1.90 -0.55 -2.68
C VAL A 42 0.70 -0.72 -3.60
N PRO A 43 0.57 0.11 -4.65
CA PRO A 43 -0.46 -0.10 -5.66
C PRO A 43 -0.15 -1.37 -6.45
N VAL A 44 -1.20 -2.12 -6.79
CA VAL A 44 -1.12 -3.30 -7.64
C VAL A 44 -2.01 -3.15 -8.85
N TYR A 45 -1.57 -3.77 -9.93
CA TYR A 45 -2.19 -3.74 -11.24
C TYR A 45 -2.56 -5.15 -11.68
N GLN A 46 -3.49 -5.25 -12.62
CA GLN A 46 -3.94 -6.51 -13.20
C GLN A 46 -2.75 -7.23 -13.85
N GLY A 47 -2.50 -8.45 -13.39
CA GLY A 47 -1.50 -9.35 -13.96
C GLY A 47 -1.97 -10.01 -15.25
N ALA A 48 -1.16 -10.90 -15.78
CA ALA A 48 -1.42 -11.59 -17.03
C ALA A 48 -2.53 -12.65 -16.91
N ARG A 49 -2.76 -13.20 -15.71
CA ARG A 49 -3.75 -14.25 -15.45
C ARG A 49 -4.97 -13.70 -14.75
N ASP A 50 -6.06 -14.48 -14.82
CA ASP A 50 -7.29 -14.18 -14.10
C ASP A 50 -7.03 -14.03 -12.60
N LYS A 51 -7.49 -12.90 -12.05
CA LYS A 51 -7.28 -12.51 -10.64
C LYS A 51 -5.81 -12.39 -10.22
N GLY A 52 -4.88 -12.43 -11.18
CA GLY A 52 -3.47 -12.14 -10.99
C GLY A 52 -3.22 -10.67 -10.74
N VAL A 53 -2.22 -10.37 -9.91
CA VAL A 53 -1.76 -9.02 -9.62
C VAL A 53 -0.25 -8.92 -9.66
N THR A 54 0.22 -7.75 -10.07
CA THR A 54 1.62 -7.36 -10.14
C THR A 54 1.83 -5.98 -9.52
N ALA A 55 3.00 -5.74 -8.94
CA ALA A 55 3.46 -4.42 -8.52
C ALA A 55 4.14 -3.63 -9.65
N THR A 56 4.36 -4.26 -10.82
CA THR A 56 4.82 -3.54 -12.02
C THR A 56 3.78 -2.48 -12.40
N THR A 57 4.23 -1.23 -12.46
CA THR A 57 3.38 -0.09 -12.77
C THR A 57 2.67 -0.28 -14.11
N GLY A 58 1.33 -0.34 -14.06
CA GLY A 58 0.47 -0.39 -15.23
C GLY A 58 -0.09 0.98 -15.60
N THR A 59 -1.38 1.02 -15.92
CA THR A 59 -2.13 2.27 -16.18
C THR A 59 -3.26 2.42 -15.17
N ALA A 60 -3.94 3.57 -15.20
CA ALA A 60 -5.13 3.79 -14.38
C ALA A 60 -6.23 2.74 -14.65
N ALA A 61 -6.34 2.23 -15.89
CA ALA A 61 -7.33 1.23 -16.27
C ALA A 61 -7.01 -0.18 -15.73
N THR A 62 -5.73 -0.47 -15.48
CA THR A 62 -5.30 -1.77 -14.94
C THR A 62 -5.10 -1.73 -13.43
N PHE A 63 -5.31 -0.60 -12.76
CA PHE A 63 -5.21 -0.49 -11.32
C PHE A 63 -6.27 -1.34 -10.63
N VAL A 64 -5.85 -2.20 -9.70
CA VAL A 64 -6.75 -3.10 -8.96
C VAL A 64 -6.99 -2.60 -7.53
N GLY A 65 -5.97 -2.04 -6.88
CA GLY A 65 -6.05 -1.58 -5.50
C GLY A 65 -4.69 -1.46 -4.83
N PHE A 66 -4.67 -1.31 -3.51
CA PHE A 66 -3.43 -1.32 -2.72
C PHE A 66 -3.30 -2.57 -1.86
N THR A 67 -2.10 -3.10 -1.70
CA THR A 67 -1.86 -4.22 -0.78
C THR A 67 -2.02 -3.81 0.68
N VAL A 68 -2.66 -4.66 1.46
CA VAL A 68 -2.85 -4.51 2.90
C VAL A 68 -1.88 -5.41 3.66
N MET A 69 -1.37 -4.93 4.78
CA MET A 69 -0.48 -5.71 5.63
C MET A 69 -1.15 -7.02 6.07
N ASP A 70 -0.39 -8.11 5.98
CA ASP A 70 -0.82 -9.42 6.46
C ASP A 70 0.28 -10.04 7.32
N ARG A 71 -0.12 -10.61 8.46
CA ARG A 71 0.80 -11.30 9.38
C ARG A 71 0.94 -12.78 9.06
N SER A 72 0.11 -13.34 8.18
CA SER A 72 0.22 -14.74 7.74
C SER A 72 1.09 -14.92 6.50
N VAL A 73 1.88 -13.92 6.09
CA VAL A 73 2.82 -14.06 4.96
C VAL A 73 3.95 -15.02 5.32
N ALA A 74 4.41 -15.81 4.35
CA ALA A 74 5.44 -16.81 4.61
C ALA A 74 6.82 -16.19 4.93
N VAL A 75 7.16 -15.06 4.29
CA VAL A 75 8.51 -14.48 4.40
C VAL A 75 8.48 -12.94 4.43
N GLY A 76 9.07 -12.38 5.49
CA GLY A 76 9.34 -10.95 5.58
C GLY A 76 8.07 -10.09 5.64
N SER A 77 8.14 -8.88 5.08
CA SER A 77 7.03 -7.91 5.04
C SER A 77 6.49 -7.74 3.62
N LYS A 78 6.20 -8.86 2.96
CA LYS A 78 5.67 -8.91 1.59
C LYS A 78 4.88 -10.19 1.36
N PHE A 79 4.02 -10.18 0.33
CA PHE A 79 3.42 -11.37 -0.23
C PHE A 79 4.40 -12.03 -1.21
N SER A 80 4.63 -13.33 -1.08
CA SER A 80 5.51 -14.10 -1.98
C SER A 80 4.79 -14.47 -3.28
N GLN A 81 5.54 -14.86 -4.31
CA GLN A 81 4.94 -15.36 -5.55
C GLN A 81 3.96 -16.52 -5.26
N TYR A 82 2.83 -16.54 -5.95
CA TYR A 82 1.74 -17.51 -5.80
C TYR A 82 0.96 -17.43 -4.49
N GLU A 83 1.32 -16.55 -3.56
CA GLU A 83 0.46 -16.25 -2.42
C GLU A 83 -0.77 -15.44 -2.84
N SER A 84 -1.79 -15.48 -1.98
CA SER A 84 -2.97 -14.63 -2.11
C SER A 84 -2.73 -13.31 -1.38
N ALA A 85 -2.44 -12.25 -2.13
CA ALA A 85 -2.34 -10.90 -1.59
C ALA A 85 -3.72 -10.35 -1.22
N ARG A 86 -3.78 -9.69 -0.06
CA ARG A 86 -4.95 -8.91 0.36
C ARG A 86 -4.88 -7.52 -0.25
N VAL A 87 -5.87 -7.16 -1.05
CA VAL A 87 -5.91 -5.91 -1.82
C VAL A 87 -7.13 -5.08 -1.43
N MET A 88 -6.95 -3.81 -1.08
CA MET A 88 -8.03 -2.87 -0.77
C MET A 88 -8.43 -2.06 -1.98
N THR A 89 -9.74 -1.98 -2.23
CA THR A 89 -10.33 -1.16 -3.31
C THR A 89 -11.17 0.01 -2.79
N LYS A 90 -11.52 0.00 -1.50
CA LYS A 90 -12.24 1.08 -0.83
C LYS A 90 -11.86 1.16 0.65
N GLY A 91 -11.65 2.38 1.15
CA GLY A 91 -11.26 2.67 2.53
C GLY A 91 -9.94 3.42 2.63
N ALA A 92 -9.49 3.66 3.87
CA ALA A 92 -8.21 4.34 4.14
C ALA A 92 -7.12 3.37 4.64
N LEU A 93 -5.91 3.57 4.14
CA LEU A 93 -4.68 2.84 4.50
C LEU A 93 -3.46 3.77 4.58
N TRP A 94 -2.41 3.29 5.26
CA TRP A 94 -1.10 3.94 5.30
C TRP A 94 -0.22 3.45 4.16
N ILE A 95 0.43 4.36 3.44
CA ILE A 95 1.44 4.05 2.40
C ILE A 95 2.70 4.88 2.63
N THR A 96 3.79 4.53 1.92
CA THR A 96 4.96 5.39 1.82
C THR A 96 4.75 6.40 0.68
N ALA A 97 4.91 7.70 0.97
CA ALA A 97 4.77 8.75 -0.03
C ALA A 97 5.93 8.67 -1.04
N PRO A 98 5.65 8.56 -2.36
CA PRO A 98 6.69 8.46 -3.38
C PRO A 98 7.44 9.79 -3.59
N ALA A 99 6.81 10.91 -3.20
CA ALA A 99 7.34 12.26 -3.26
C ALA A 99 6.70 13.09 -2.11
N ALA A 100 7.05 14.37 -2.01
CA ALA A 100 6.32 15.27 -1.12
C ALA A 100 4.87 15.43 -1.61
N VAL A 101 3.91 15.27 -0.71
CA VAL A 101 2.48 15.28 -0.99
C VAL A 101 1.73 16.15 0.00
N THR A 102 0.63 16.74 -0.45
CA THR A 102 -0.26 17.56 0.35
C THR A 102 -1.60 16.87 0.53
N ALA A 103 -2.22 17.06 1.71
CA ALA A 103 -3.57 16.59 1.96
C ALA A 103 -4.55 17.16 0.91
N GLY A 104 -5.49 16.33 0.46
CA GLY A 104 -6.46 16.65 -0.58
C GLY A 104 -5.96 16.46 -2.02
N ALA A 105 -4.65 16.29 -2.24
CA ALA A 105 -4.12 16.04 -3.58
C ALA A 105 -4.50 14.64 -4.08
N ALA A 106 -4.58 14.52 -5.41
CA ALA A 106 -4.73 13.23 -6.08
C ALA A 106 -3.50 12.33 -5.82
N VAL A 107 -3.72 11.02 -5.73
CA VAL A 107 -2.64 10.06 -5.53
C VAL A 107 -2.01 9.72 -6.87
N VAL A 108 -0.75 10.10 -7.05
CA VAL A 108 0.06 9.76 -8.23
C VAL A 108 1.26 8.93 -7.82
N ILE A 109 1.36 7.70 -8.33
CA ILE A 109 2.44 6.76 -8.02
C ILE A 109 2.97 6.18 -9.32
N GLY A 110 4.30 6.22 -9.52
CA GLY A 110 4.92 5.70 -10.75
C GLY A 110 4.47 6.41 -12.03
N GLY A 111 3.99 7.66 -11.94
CA GLY A 111 3.41 8.40 -13.06
C GLY A 111 1.94 8.11 -13.35
N VAL A 112 1.31 7.20 -12.60
CA VAL A 112 -0.11 6.85 -12.74
C VAL A 112 -0.94 7.59 -11.70
N THR A 113 -1.95 8.33 -12.15
CA THR A 113 -2.98 8.86 -11.25
C THR A 113 -3.92 7.72 -10.86
N ILE A 114 -3.97 7.42 -9.56
CA ILE A 114 -4.78 6.33 -9.03
C ILE A 114 -6.25 6.77 -8.98
N PRO A 115 -7.16 6.10 -9.71
CA PRO A 115 -8.56 6.50 -9.78
C PRO A 115 -9.25 6.47 -8.42
N GLY A 116 -10.03 7.50 -8.12
CA GLY A 116 -10.82 7.57 -6.88
C GLY A 116 -10.00 7.61 -5.60
N ALA A 117 -8.71 7.98 -5.69
CA ALA A 117 -7.79 8.03 -4.55
C ALA A 117 -7.38 9.47 -4.21
N ARG A 118 -7.30 9.78 -2.92
CA ARG A 118 -6.78 11.06 -2.42
C ARG A 118 -5.89 10.88 -1.19
N TYR A 119 -4.97 11.81 -0.97
CA TYR A 119 -4.22 11.89 0.28
C TYR A 119 -5.09 12.54 1.37
N ASP A 120 -5.23 11.89 2.52
CA ASP A 120 -5.90 12.48 3.69
C ASP A 120 -4.93 13.28 4.58
N THR A 121 -3.62 13.04 4.47
CA THR A 121 -2.57 13.76 5.20
C THR A 121 -1.45 14.25 4.28
N SER A 122 -0.70 15.26 4.71
CA SER A 122 0.51 15.73 4.02
C SER A 122 1.74 14.96 4.53
N ALA A 123 2.75 14.75 3.67
CA ALA A 123 3.99 14.09 4.04
C ALA A 123 5.14 14.52 3.11
N ALA A 124 6.38 14.48 3.62
CA ALA A 124 7.58 14.57 2.79
C ALA A 124 7.81 13.24 2.03
N ALA A 125 8.71 13.26 1.04
CA ALA A 125 9.10 12.05 0.33
C ALA A 125 9.62 10.97 1.29
N ASN A 126 9.29 9.71 1.02
CA ASN A 126 9.66 8.53 1.80
C ASN A 126 9.13 8.52 3.25
N GLN A 127 8.14 9.37 3.58
CA GLN A 127 7.43 9.34 4.85
C GLN A 127 6.08 8.64 4.72
N ILE A 128 5.50 8.27 5.86
CA ILE A 128 4.19 7.61 5.91
C ILE A 128 3.07 8.63 5.68
N VAL A 129 2.11 8.28 4.83
CA VAL A 129 0.95 9.11 4.48
C VAL A 129 -0.33 8.29 4.42
N GLN A 130 -1.46 8.90 4.79
CA GLN A 130 -2.79 8.29 4.63
C GLN A 130 -3.31 8.48 3.21
N VAL A 131 -3.74 7.39 2.60
CA VAL A 131 -4.48 7.39 1.34
C VAL A 131 -5.87 6.83 1.57
N ARG A 132 -6.88 7.47 0.97
CA ARG A 132 -8.26 7.00 0.95
C ARG A 132 -8.68 6.66 -0.48
N LEU A 133 -9.34 5.51 -0.62
CA LEU A 133 -9.91 4.97 -1.84
C LEU A 133 -11.44 4.99 -1.77
N GLY A 134 -12.08 5.44 -2.86
CA GLY A 134 -13.51 5.30 -3.14
C GLY A 134 -14.45 6.19 -2.35
#